data_AF-A0A7S2JN85-F1
#
_entry.id   AF-A0A7S2JN85-F1
#
_cell.length_a   1.000
_cell.length_b   1.000
_cell.length_c   1.000
_cell.angle_alpha   90.00
_cell.angle_beta   90.00
_cell.angle_gamma   90.00
#
_symmetry.space_group_name_H-M   'P 1'
#
loop_
_entity.id
_entity.type
_entity.pdbx_description
1 polymer ?
#
loop_
_entity_poly.entity_id
_entity_poly.type
_entity_poly.pdbx_seq_one_letter_code
_entity_poly.pdbx_strand_id
1 'polypeptide(L)'
;ANLTLMALGSSAPEILLSIIELVSNDMYSGDLGPSTIVGSAAFNLFVIIAVCVVAIPASDSRRISRPGVYYITAFFSCFAYIWLIIILVGSSPDVIEIWEALITFLFFPILVIIA
;
A
#
# COMPACT_ATOMS: atom_id res chain seq x y z
N ALA A 1 -16.88 -2.94 -1.11
CA ALA A 1 -17.35 -1.57 -0.82
C ALA A 1 -17.04 -1.16 0.62
N ASN A 2 -17.62 -1.79 1.66
CA ASN A 2 -17.44 -1.32 3.04
C ASN A 2 -15.97 -1.36 3.55
N LEU A 3 -15.24 -2.45 3.28
CA LEU A 3 -13.81 -2.56 3.63
C LEU A 3 -12.93 -1.59 2.84
N THR A 4 -13.25 -1.37 1.57
CA THR A 4 -12.52 -0.47 0.66
C THR A 4 -12.71 0.99 1.07
N LEU A 5 -13.93 1.38 1.45
CA LEU A 5 -14.26 2.72 1.96
C LEU A 5 -13.64 2.98 3.33
N MET A 6 -13.62 1.98 4.22
CA MET A 6 -12.99 2.08 5.54
C MET A 6 -11.47 2.25 5.42
N ALA A 7 -10.81 1.47 4.55
CA ALA A 7 -9.37 1.57 4.31
C ALA A 7 -9.00 2.92 3.66
N LEU A 8 -9.80 3.42 2.73
CA LEU A 8 -9.56 4.70 2.08
C LEU A 8 -9.77 5.88 3.04
N GLY A 9 -10.76 5.78 3.94
CA GLY A 9 -11.01 6.77 4.98
C GLY A 9 -9.90 6.85 6.03
N SER A 10 -9.34 5.70 6.44
CA SER A 10 -8.22 5.70 7.40
C SER A 10 -6.90 6.19 6.81
N SER A 11 -6.70 6.05 5.50
CA SER A 11 -5.47 6.48 4.80
C SER A 11 -5.58 7.86 4.13
N ALA A 12 -6.73 8.51 4.21
CA ALA A 12 -6.97 9.83 3.60
C ALA A 12 -6.06 10.95 4.16
N PRO A 13 -5.81 11.04 5.49
CA PRO A 13 -4.89 12.03 6.04
C PRO A 13 -3.46 11.89 5.50
N GLU A 14 -2.96 10.66 5.39
CA GLU A 14 -1.61 10.34 4.93
C GLU A 14 -1.44 10.63 3.43
N ILE A 15 -2.46 10.32 2.62
CA ILE A 15 -2.48 10.66 1.20
C ILE A 15 -2.47 12.18 1.02
N LEU A 16 -3.28 12.90 1.81
CA LEU A 16 -3.35 14.36 1.74
C LEU A 16 -2.00 15.00 2.09
N LEU A 17 -1.36 14.54 3.17
CA LEU A 17 -0.03 15.01 3.57
C LEU A 17 1.01 14.75 2.48
N SER A 18 0.99 13.57 1.87
CA SER A 18 1.91 13.22 0.78
C SER A 18 1.72 14.12 -0.45
N ILE A 19 0.47 14.47 -0.80
CA ILE A 19 0.18 15.39 -1.90
C ILE A 19 0.68 16.81 -1.56
N ILE A 20 0.44 17.30 -0.35
CA ILE A 20 0.91 18.62 0.08
C ILE A 20 2.44 18.69 0.04
N GLU A 21 3.13 17.65 0.49
CA GLU A 21 4.59 17.56 0.46
C GLU A 21 5.14 17.60 -0.98
N LEU A 22 4.54 16.85 -1.91
CA LEU A 22 4.94 16.86 -3.33
C LEU A 22 4.72 18.22 -4.00
N VAL A 23 3.56 18.84 -3.76
CA VAL A 23 3.23 20.15 -4.35
C VAL A 23 4.12 21.25 -3.77
N SER A 24 4.47 21.16 -2.48
CA SER A 24 5.34 22.13 -1.82
C SER A 24 6.82 21.99 -2.21
N ASN A 25 7.24 20.85 -2.77
CA ASN A 25 8.63 20.57 -3.12
C ASN A 25 8.81 20.39 -4.64
N ASP A 26 8.07 21.11 -5.49
CA ASP A 26 8.23 21.05 -6.96
C ASP A 26 8.23 19.60 -7.53
N MET A 27 7.37 18.72 -6.99
CA MET A 27 7.26 17.29 -7.32
C MET A 27 8.43 16.39 -6.87
N TYR A 28 9.37 16.90 -6.07
CA TYR A 28 10.34 16.06 -5.39
C TYR A 28 9.66 15.23 -4.29
N SER A 29 9.93 13.92 -4.30
CA SER A 29 9.47 12.99 -3.28
C SER A 29 10.17 13.29 -1.98
N GLY A 30 9.42 13.81 -1.00
CA GLY A 30 9.89 13.84 0.38
C GLY A 30 9.94 12.44 0.98
N ASP A 31 10.67 12.30 2.09
CA ASP A 31 10.84 11.00 2.76
C ASP A 31 9.52 10.43 3.31
N LEU A 32 8.54 11.29 3.62
CA LEU A 32 7.31 10.90 4.30
C LEU A 32 6.42 10.01 3.44
N GLY A 33 6.26 10.35 2.15
CA GLY A 33 5.42 9.61 1.21
C GLY A 33 5.84 8.15 1.04
N PRO A 34 7.06 7.87 0.52
CA PRO A 34 7.55 6.51 0.33
C PRO A 34 7.64 5.72 1.64
N SER A 35 8.12 6.33 2.72
CA SER A 35 8.26 5.64 4.02
C SER A 35 6.91 5.22 4.60
N THR A 36 5.87 6.05 4.46
CA THR A 36 4.51 5.74 4.93
C THR A 36 3.88 4.60 4.13
N ILE A 37 4.06 4.58 2.80
CA ILE A 37 3.54 3.52 1.93
C ILE A 37 4.18 2.17 2.27
N VAL A 38 5.52 2.14 2.31
CA VAL A 38 6.35 0.96 2.62
C VAL A 38 6.06 0.44 4.03
N GLY A 39 5.98 1.33 5.02
CA GLY A 39 5.74 0.99 6.41
C GLY A 39 4.34 0.42 6.65
N SER A 40 3.31 1.04 6.07
CA SER A 40 1.92 0.58 6.21
C SER A 40 1.71 -0.80 5.56
N ALA A 41 2.27 -1.02 4.37
CA ALA A 41 2.21 -2.33 3.70
C ALA A 41 2.91 -3.43 4.53
N ALA A 42 4.07 -3.14 5.12
CA ALA A 42 4.80 -4.09 5.95
C ALA A 42 4.03 -4.40 7.24
N PHE A 43 3.48 -3.38 7.89
CA PHE A 43 2.72 -3.54 9.12
C PHE A 43 1.47 -4.41 8.90
N ASN A 44 0.76 -4.20 7.80
CA ASN A 44 -0.41 -5.00 7.44
C ASN A 44 -0.06 -6.45 7.13
N LEU A 45 1.05 -6.71 6.43
CA LEU A 45 1.45 -8.06 6.05
C LEU A 45 2.06 -8.86 7.21
N PHE A 46 2.81 -8.23 8.11
CA PHE A 46 3.49 -8.96 9.18
C PHE A 46 2.77 -8.83 10.53
N VAL A 47 2.53 -7.61 10.99
CA VAL A 47 2.07 -7.36 12.36
C VAL A 47 0.59 -7.69 12.51
N ILE A 48 -0.27 -7.16 11.63
CA ILE A 48 -1.71 -7.42 11.71
C ILE A 48 -1.99 -8.91 11.55
N ILE A 49 -1.33 -9.59 10.61
CA ILE A 49 -1.50 -11.03 10.42
C ILE A 49 -1.07 -11.80 11.67
N ALA A 50 0.08 -11.48 12.26
CA ALA A 50 0.53 -12.12 13.49
C ALA A 50 -0.49 -11.95 14.62
N VAL A 51 -1.01 -10.75 14.82
CA VAL A 51 -2.05 -10.46 15.82
C VAL A 51 -3.32 -11.27 15.53
N CYS A 52 -3.79 -11.31 14.28
CA CYS A 52 -4.96 -12.10 13.89
C CYS A 52 -4.78 -13.60 14.16
N VAL A 53 -3.59 -14.15 13.92
CA VAL A 53 -3.30 -15.58 14.17
C VAL A 53 -3.21 -15.89 15.66
N VAL A 54 -2.61 -15.01 16.46
CA VAL A 54 -2.46 -15.19 17.91
C VAL A 54 -3.78 -14.99 18.66
N ALA A 55 -4.63 -14.08 18.20
CA ALA A 55 -5.92 -13.79 18.81
C ALA A 55 -6.94 -14.96 18.70
N ILE A 56 -6.72 -15.90 17.78
CA ILE A 56 -7.59 -17.09 17.64
C ILE A 56 -7.30 -18.09 18.77
N PRO A 57 -8.32 -18.46 19.58
CA PRO A 57 -8.19 -19.46 20.65
C PRO A 57 -7.60 -20.78 20.15
N ALA A 58 -6.85 -21.48 21.00
CA ALA A 58 -6.18 -22.73 20.62
C ALA A 58 -7.14 -23.87 20.23
N SER A 59 -8.42 -23.78 20.61
CA SER A 59 -9.48 -24.71 20.23
C SER A 59 -9.97 -24.52 18.79
N ASP A 60 -9.66 -23.38 18.16
CA ASP A 60 -10.14 -23.03 16.83
C ASP A 60 -9.07 -23.19 15.74
N SER A 61 -9.54 -23.53 14.53
CA SER A 61 -8.67 -23.71 13.36
C SER A 61 -8.18 -22.36 12.82
N ARG A 62 -6.86 -22.14 12.85
CA ARG A 62 -6.19 -20.97 12.27
C ARG A 62 -6.00 -21.13 10.76
N ARG A 63 -7.07 -20.87 9.99
CA ARG A 63 -7.03 -20.93 8.52
C ARG A 63 -7.54 -19.64 7.90
N ILE A 64 -6.90 -19.22 6.82
CA ILE A 64 -7.35 -18.10 6.00
C ILE A 64 -8.52 -18.58 5.14
N SER A 65 -9.71 -18.02 5.35
CA SER A 65 -10.93 -18.45 4.65
C SER A 65 -10.91 -18.17 3.14
N ARG A 66 -10.17 -17.16 2.68
CA ARG A 66 -10.06 -16.76 1.27
C ARG A 66 -8.59 -16.64 0.84
N PRO A 67 -7.91 -17.76 0.58
CA PRO A 67 -6.48 -17.75 0.26
C PRO A 67 -6.17 -17.02 -1.06
N GLY A 68 -7.08 -17.04 -2.05
CA GLY A 68 -6.87 -16.34 -3.33
C GLY A 68 -6.70 -14.83 -3.17
N VAL A 69 -7.65 -14.18 -2.47
CA VAL A 69 -7.60 -12.75 -2.16
C VAL A 69 -6.32 -12.41 -1.38
N TYR A 70 -5.96 -13.28 -0.43
CA TYR A 70 -4.75 -13.12 0.38
C TYR A 70 -3.45 -13.16 -0.44
N TYR A 71 -3.32 -14.10 -1.37
CA TYR A 71 -2.13 -14.18 -2.22
C TYR A 71 -2.02 -12.98 -3.17
N ILE A 72 -3.15 -12.52 -3.72
CA ILE A 72 -3.19 -11.34 -4.60
C ILE A 72 -2.77 -10.10 -3.81
N THR A 73 -3.35 -9.86 -2.63
CA THR A 73 -2.98 -8.70 -1.81
C THR A 73 -1.54 -8.77 -1.32
N ALA A 74 -1.06 -9.94 -0.87
CA ALA A 74 0.34 -10.12 -0.48
C ALA A 74 1.31 -9.87 -1.64
N PHE A 75 0.99 -10.34 -2.84
CA PHE A 75 1.79 -10.09 -4.04
C PHE A 75 1.86 -8.58 -4.36
N PHE A 76 0.72 -7.89 -4.39
CA PHE A 76 0.68 -6.45 -4.66
C PHE A 76 1.37 -5.62 -3.56
N SER A 77 1.28 -6.05 -2.29
CA SER A 77 2.04 -5.44 -1.20
C SER A 77 3.55 -5.57 -1.42
N CYS A 78 4.04 -6.74 -1.85
CA CYS A 78 5.45 -6.93 -2.20
C CYS A 78 5.86 -6.16 -3.47
N PHE A 79 4.99 -6.14 -4.49
CA PHE A 79 5.22 -5.44 -5.74
C PHE A 79 5.35 -3.93 -5.55
N ALA A 80 4.59 -3.34 -4.62
CA ALA A 80 4.66 -1.91 -4.32
C ALA A 80 6.09 -1.44 -3.95
N TYR A 81 6.87 -2.26 -3.23
CA TYR A 81 8.27 -1.93 -2.90
C TYR A 81 9.15 -1.86 -4.15
N ILE A 82 8.99 -2.84 -5.05
CA ILE A 82 9.73 -2.88 -6.31
C ILE A 82 9.36 -1.68 -7.18
N TRP A 83 8.06 -1.38 -7.26
CA TRP A 83 7.55 -0.24 -8.01
C TRP A 83 8.08 1.09 -7.46
N LEU A 84 8.11 1.28 -6.14
CA LEU A 84 8.68 2.49 -5.53
C LEU A 84 10.16 2.66 -5.84
N ILE A 85 10.94 1.57 -5.87
CA ILE A 85 12.35 1.63 -6.30
C ILE A 85 12.46 2.06 -7.76
N ILE A 86 11.57 1.57 -8.64
CA ILE A 86 11.56 1.94 -10.06
C ILE A 86 11.31 3.44 -10.22
N ILE A 87 10.29 4.00 -9.56
CA ILE A 87 9.94 5.42 -9.73
C ILE A 87 10.96 6.35 -9.07
N LEU A 88 11.40 6.05 -7.83
CA LEU A 88 12.25 6.97 -7.06
C LEU A 88 13.74 6.88 -7.42
N VAL A 89 14.22 5.73 -7.90
CA VAL A 89 15.65 5.50 -8.16
C VAL A 89 15.94 5.24 -9.64
N GLY A 90 15.06 4.51 -10.31
CA GLY A 90 15.32 4.02 -11.67
C GLY A 90 14.93 4.98 -12.80
N SER A 91 13.79 5.65 -12.65
CA SER A 91 13.16 6.47 -13.68
C SER A 91 13.58 7.94 -13.55
N SER A 92 13.07 8.64 -12.54
CA SER A 92 13.36 10.03 -12.22
C SER A 92 13.83 10.15 -10.77
N PRO A 93 15.15 10.27 -10.51
CA PRO A 93 15.69 10.27 -9.16
C PRO A 93 15.01 11.30 -8.27
N ASP A 94 14.34 10.82 -7.22
CA ASP A 94 13.62 11.59 -6.21
C ASP A 94 12.54 12.55 -6.74
N VAL A 95 12.10 12.44 -8.00
CA VAL A 95 11.05 13.26 -8.61
C VAL A 95 9.93 12.36 -9.09
N ILE A 96 8.68 12.66 -8.72
CA ILE A 96 7.52 11.89 -9.18
C ILE A 96 6.97 12.52 -10.44
N GLU A 97 7.08 11.83 -11.57
CA GLU A 97 6.46 12.27 -12.81
C GLU A 97 4.96 11.96 -12.85
N ILE A 98 4.20 12.79 -13.57
CA ILE A 98 2.73 12.67 -13.63
C ILE A 98 2.31 11.28 -14.16
N TRP A 99 3.05 10.72 -15.11
CA TRP A 99 2.71 9.40 -15.65
C TRP A 99 2.95 8.27 -14.63
N GLU A 100 3.97 8.39 -13.77
CA GLU A 100 4.24 7.43 -12.69
C GLU A 100 3.12 7.47 -11.65
N ALA A 101 2.66 8.68 -11.30
CA ALA A 101 1.52 8.89 -10.42
C ALA A 101 0.23 8.31 -11.03
N LEU A 102 -0.01 8.50 -12.34
CA LEU A 102 -1.18 7.95 -13.04
C LEU A 102 -1.16 6.41 -13.09
N ILE A 103 -0.01 5.80 -13.38
CA ILE A 103 0.12 4.32 -13.37
C ILE A 103 -0.10 3.78 -11.95
N THR A 104 0.50 4.42 -10.95
CA THR A 104 0.32 4.04 -9.54
C THR A 104 -1.14 4.15 -9.11
N PHE A 105 -1.83 5.21 -9.53
CA PHE A 105 -3.26 5.40 -9.29
C PHE A 105 -4.10 4.30 -9.97
N LEU A 106 -3.75 3.89 -11.19
CA LEU A 106 -4.44 2.81 -11.92
C LEU A 106 -4.23 1.42 -11.32
N PHE A 107 -3.15 1.17 -10.57
CA PHE A 107 -2.98 -0.11 -9.87
C PHE A 107 -4.06 -0.35 -8.82
N PHE A 108 -4.62 0.69 -8.21
CA PHE A 108 -5.69 0.55 -7.22
C PHE A 108 -6.98 -0.09 -7.80
N PRO A 109 -7.63 0.46 -8.84
CA PRO A 109 -8.81 -0.18 -9.43
C PRO A 109 -8.51 -1.56 -10.02
N ILE A 110 -7.31 -1.77 -10.58
CA ILE A 110 -6.88 -3.10 -11.08
C ILE A 110 -6.86 -4.11 -9.94
N LEU A 111 -6.24 -3.77 -8.81
CA LEU A 111 -6.21 -4.61 -7.62
C LEU A 111 -7.62 -4.93 -7.11
N VAL A 112 -8.50 -3.92 -7.05
CA VAL A 112 -9.89 -4.09 -6.57
C VAL A 112 -10.73 -4.98 -7.48
N ILE A 113 -10.45 -5.02 -8.80
CA ILE A 113 -11.15 -5.90 -9.74
C ILE A 113 -10.65 -7.34 -9.62
N ILE A 114 -9.35 -7.53 -9.37
CA ILE A 114 -8.70 -8.84 -9.36
C ILE A 114 -8.86 -9.56 -8.00
N ALA A 115 -8.91 -8.81 -6.89
CA ALA A 115 -9.01 -9.32 -5.53
C ALA A 115 -10.47 -9.56 -5.07
#